data_AF-A0A928VEI8-F1
#
_entry.id   AF-A0A928VEI8-F1
#
_cell.length_a   1.000
_cell.length_b   1.000
_cell.length_c   1.000
_cell.angle_alpha   90.00
_cell.angle_beta   90.00
_cell.angle_gamma   90.00
#
_symmetry.space_group_name_H-M   'P 1'
#
loop_
_entity.id
_entity.type
_entity.pdbx_description
1 polymer ?
#
loop_
_entity_poly.entity_id
_entity_poly.type
_entity_poly.pdbx_seq_one_letter_code
_entity_poly.pdbx_strand_id
1 'polypeptide(L)'
;IMDEPTNHLDIPAKEMLEEAIQNYDGSVVIVSHDRYFISQTANKIVEIRDGELRLYRGDYHYYLEKIAEEKEKIKLAAIEAEQVAKAEAKRVKQKAKEKEKKAQKSA
;
A
#
# COMPACT_ATOMS: atom_id res chain seq x y z
N ILE A 1 -10.14 24.14 1.98
CA ILE A 1 -9.15 23.16 2.47
C ILE A 1 -9.36 23.08 3.98
N MET A 2 -9.49 21.87 4.52
CA MET A 2 -9.78 21.60 5.93
C MET A 2 -8.69 20.71 6.49
N ASP A 3 -8.11 21.08 7.62
CA ASP A 3 -7.05 20.33 8.30
C ASP A 3 -7.52 19.97 9.72
N GLU A 4 -7.62 18.67 9.99
CA GLU A 4 -8.22 18.07 11.19
C GLU A 4 -9.57 18.70 11.60
N PRO A 5 -10.57 18.78 10.68
CA PRO A 5 -11.80 19.53 10.95
C PRO A 5 -12.72 18.88 11.98
N THR A 6 -12.51 17.60 12.29
CA THR A 6 -13.27 16.83 13.28
C THR A 6 -12.72 16.98 14.70
N ASN A 7 -11.60 17.66 14.87
CA ASN A 7 -10.98 17.82 16.18
C ASN A 7 -11.87 18.68 17.09
N HIS A 8 -11.96 18.30 18.37
CA HIS A 8 -12.83 18.94 19.37
C HIS A 8 -14.34 18.95 19.05
N LEU A 9 -14.79 18.23 18.01
CA LEU A 9 -16.22 18.07 17.71
C LEU A 9 -16.81 16.87 18.45
N ASP A 10 -18.00 17.07 19.00
CA ASP A 10 -18.85 15.98 19.47
C ASP A 10 -19.54 15.26 18.30
N ILE A 11 -20.22 14.15 18.60
CA ILE A 11 -20.83 13.29 17.56
C ILE A 11 -21.83 14.09 16.69
N PRO A 12 -22.79 14.85 17.25
CA PRO A 12 -23.73 15.62 16.43
C PRO A 12 -23.05 16.65 15.53
N ALA A 13 -22.04 17.37 16.03
CA ALA A 13 -21.32 18.34 15.21
C ALA A 13 -20.55 17.69 14.05
N LYS A 14 -20.01 16.48 14.25
CA LYS A 14 -19.39 15.70 13.17
C LYS A 14 -20.40 15.31 12.10
N GLU A 15 -21.57 14.78 12.49
CA GLU A 15 -22.62 14.39 11.55
C GLU A 15 -23.11 15.59 10.71
N MET A 16 -23.30 16.75 11.34
CA MET A 16 -23.65 17.99 10.62
C MET A 16 -22.58 18.41 9.62
N LEU A 17 -21.30 18.27 9.98
CA LEU A 17 -20.19 18.61 9.09
C LEU A 17 -20.12 17.63 7.90
N GLU A 18 -20.32 16.33 8.14
CA GLU A 18 -20.40 15.31 7.09
C GLU A 18 -21.50 15.64 6.08
N GLU A 19 -22.72 15.91 6.56
CA GLU A 19 -23.86 16.27 5.72
C GLU A 19 -23.61 17.58 4.94
N ALA A 20 -23.01 18.58 5.59
CA ALA A 20 -22.67 19.84 4.93
C ALA A 20 -21.67 19.64 3.79
N ILE A 21 -20.68 18.75 3.96
CA ILE A 21 -19.68 18.45 2.94
C ILE A 21 -20.30 17.64 1.79
N GLN A 22 -21.16 16.66 2.09
CA GLN A 22 -21.83 15.86 1.07
C GLN A 22 -22.77 16.68 0.18
N ASN A 23 -23.40 17.71 0.73
CA ASN A 23 -24.30 18.61 0.01
C ASN A 23 -23.60 19.83 -0.62
N TYR A 24 -22.29 19.95 -0.47
CA TYR A 24 -21.54 21.07 -1.03
C TYR A 24 -21.19 20.83 -2.50
N ASP A 25 -21.67 21.70 -3.40
CA ASP A 25 -21.44 21.57 -4.86
C ASP A 25 -19.99 21.81 -5.31
N GLY A 26 -19.14 22.33 -4.41
CA GLY A 26 -17.74 22.60 -4.70
C GLY A 26 -16.82 21.42 -4.42
N SER A 27 -15.51 21.67 -4.55
CA SER A 27 -14.48 20.70 -4.15
C SER A 27 -13.94 21.04 -2.76
N VAL A 28 -13.86 20.03 -1.90
CA VAL A 28 -13.22 20.12 -0.58
C VAL A 28 -11.98 19.24 -0.57
N VAL A 29 -10.89 19.78 -0.03
CA VAL A 29 -9.69 19.01 0.31
C VAL A 29 -9.64 18.90 1.81
N ILE A 30 -9.60 17.67 2.30
CA ILE A 30 -9.67 17.32 3.72
C ILE A 30 -8.40 16.56 4.11
N VAL A 31 -7.78 16.98 5.20
CA VAL A 31 -6.74 16.23 5.91
C VAL A 31 -7.33 15.86 7.27
N SER A 32 -7.38 14.58 7.60
CA SER A 32 -7.94 14.10 8.86
C SER A 32 -7.34 12.74 9.23
N HIS A 33 -7.21 12.47 10.51
CA HIS A 33 -6.93 11.13 11.04
C HIS A 33 -8.20 10.29 11.29
N ASP A 34 -9.40 10.89 11.20
CA ASP A 34 -10.68 10.21 11.42
C ASP A 34 -11.11 9.43 10.17
N ARG A 35 -10.90 8.11 10.22
CA ARG A 35 -11.22 7.21 9.10
C ARG A 35 -12.70 7.13 8.79
N TYR A 36 -13.57 7.30 9.79
CA TYR A 36 -15.02 7.28 9.57
C TYR A 36 -15.40 8.51 8.76
N PHE A 37 -15.00 9.69 9.22
CA PHE A 37 -15.24 10.95 8.52
C PHE A 37 -14.72 10.94 7.07
N ILE A 38 -13.49 10.45 6.87
CA ILE A 38 -12.92 10.29 5.51
C ILE A 38 -13.76 9.33 4.68
N SER A 39 -14.17 8.19 5.23
CA SER A 39 -14.99 7.21 4.52
C SER A 39 -16.37 7.75 4.12
N GLN A 40 -16.94 8.64 4.93
CA GLN A 40 -18.27 9.22 4.69
C GLN A 40 -18.22 10.37 3.67
N THR A 41 -17.12 11.11 3.58
CA THR A 41 -17.04 12.36 2.81
C THR A 41 -16.17 12.29 1.57
N ALA A 42 -15.13 11.44 1.55
CA ALA A 42 -14.15 11.42 0.48
C ALA A 42 -14.55 10.47 -0.66
N ASN A 43 -14.50 10.98 -1.89
CA ASN A 43 -14.71 10.20 -3.12
C ASN A 43 -13.41 9.99 -3.92
N LYS A 44 -12.30 10.55 -3.44
CA LYS A 44 -10.93 10.37 -3.95
C LYS A 44 -9.97 10.43 -2.77
N ILE A 45 -8.94 9.59 -2.78
CA ILE A 45 -7.88 9.60 -1.77
C ILE A 45 -6.56 9.97 -2.44
N VAL A 46 -5.83 10.91 -1.84
CA VAL A 46 -4.46 11.23 -2.23
C VAL A 46 -3.54 10.72 -1.13
N GLU A 47 -2.75 9.69 -1.43
CA GLU A 47 -1.71 9.18 -0.55
C GLU A 47 -0.39 9.89 -0.85
N ILE A 48 0.31 10.33 0.19
CA ILE A 48 1.70 10.79 0.08
C ILE A 48 2.59 9.66 0.55
N ARG A 49 3.34 9.04 -0.38
CA ARG A 49 4.22 7.91 -0.08
C ARG A 49 5.52 8.07 -0.85
N ASP A 50 6.65 7.92 -0.15
CA ASP A 50 8.00 8.03 -0.73
C ASP A 50 8.28 9.35 -1.45
N GLY A 51 7.68 10.46 -0.98
CA GLY A 51 7.79 11.78 -1.62
C GLY A 51 6.94 11.96 -2.89
N GLU A 52 6.15 10.95 -3.26
CA GLU A 52 5.24 10.99 -4.40
C GLU A 52 3.78 11.12 -3.95
N LEU A 53 2.97 11.75 -4.81
CA LEU A 53 1.52 11.81 -4.67
C LEU A 53 0.87 10.70 -5.49
N ARG A 54 0.09 9.83 -4.84
CA ARG A 54 -0.68 8.76 -5.48
C ARG A 54 -2.16 9.04 -5.35
N LEU A 55 -2.82 9.21 -6.50
CA LEU A 55 -4.25 9.50 -6.56
C LEU A 55 -5.05 8.21 -6.78
N TYR A 56 -5.92 7.91 -5.82
CA TYR A 56 -6.90 6.84 -5.89
C TYR A 56 -8.28 7.46 -6.18
N ARG A 57 -8.85 7.14 -7.35
CA ARG A 57 -10.16 7.66 -7.79
C ARG A 57 -11.31 6.78 -7.29
N GLY A 58 -11.46 6.74 -5.98
CA GLY A 58 -12.53 6.05 -5.28
C GLY A 58 -12.58 6.48 -3.83
N ASP A 59 -13.57 5.97 -3.11
CA ASP A 59 -13.73 6.20 -1.68
C ASP A 59 -12.61 5.56 -0.86
N TYR A 60 -12.71 5.70 0.47
CA TYR A 60 -11.75 5.14 1.40
C TYR A 60 -11.65 3.61 1.33
N HIS A 61 -12.76 2.91 1.04
CA HIS A 61 -12.75 1.45 0.93
C HIS A 61 -11.97 0.99 -0.30
N TYR A 62 -12.24 1.60 -1.45
CA TYR A 62 -11.49 1.37 -2.69
C TYR A 62 -9.99 1.59 -2.49
N TYR A 63 -9.61 2.65 -1.77
CA TYR A 63 -8.21 2.90 -1.43
C TYR A 63 -7.59 1.74 -0.62
N LEU A 64 -8.29 1.24 0.41
CA LEU A 64 -7.81 0.13 1.22
C LEU A 64 -7.63 -1.16 0.42
N GLU A 65 -8.56 -1.46 -0.49
CA GLU A 65 -8.44 -2.60 -1.41
C GLU A 65 -7.18 -2.50 -2.27
N LYS A 66 -6.93 -1.32 -2.85
CA LYS A 66 -5.74 -1.09 -3.69
C LYS A 66 -4.44 -1.23 -2.91
N ILE A 67 -4.40 -0.72 -1.68
CA ILE A 67 -3.26 -0.92 -0.79
C ILE A 67 -3.04 -2.40 -0.44
N ALA A 68 -4.11 -3.17 -0.26
CA ALA A 68 -4.01 -4.61 0.00
C ALA A 68 -3.47 -5.37 -1.22
N GLU A 69 -3.99 -5.08 -2.42
CA GLU A 69 -3.51 -5.66 -3.69
C GLU A 69 -2.03 -5.35 -3.93
N GLU A 70 -1.60 -4.11 -3.69
CA GLU A 70 -0.19 -3.69 -3.81
C GLU A 70 0.70 -4.48 -2.85
N LYS A 71 0.30 -4.58 -1.58
CA LYS A 71 1.05 -5.33 -0.55
C LYS A 71 1.16 -6.82 -0.90
N GLU A 72 0.10 -7.41 -1.43
CA GLU A 72 0.11 -8.81 -1.85
C GLU A 72 1.06 -9.04 -3.02
N LYS A 73 1.03 -8.17 -4.04
CA LYS A 73 1.96 -8.23 -5.18
C LYS A 73 3.42 -8.13 -4.74
N ILE A 74 3.73 -7.21 -3.82
CA ILE A 74 5.10 -7.05 -3.27
C ILE A 74 5.54 -8.32 -2.53
N LYS A 75 4.65 -8.92 -1.72
CA LYS A 75 4.95 -10.18 -1.01
C LYS A 75 5.22 -11.33 -1.98
N LEU A 76 4.38 -11.51 -3.00
CA LEU A 76 4.56 -12.56 -4.01
C LEU A 76 5.87 -12.39 -4.76
N ALA A 77 6.18 -11.17 -5.22
CA ALA A 77 7.44 -10.87 -5.89
C ALA A 77 8.66 -11.14 -5.01
N ALA A 78 8.59 -10.83 -3.71
CA ALA A 78 9.67 -11.13 -2.76
C ALA A 78 9.89 -12.65 -2.58
N ILE A 79 8.80 -13.43 -2.50
CA ILE A 79 8.88 -14.89 -2.41
C ILE A 79 9.49 -15.48 -3.68
N GLU A 80 9.05 -15.04 -4.86
CA GLU A 80 9.59 -15.48 -6.14
C GLU A 80 11.09 -15.18 -6.26
N ALA A 81 11.51 -13.95 -5.90
CA ALA A 81 12.92 -13.56 -5.89
C ALA A 81 13.75 -14.45 -4.95
N GLU A 82 13.24 -14.77 -3.76
CA GLU A 82 13.92 -15.66 -2.81
C GLU A 82 14.05 -17.09 -3.35
N GLN A 83 13.01 -17.63 -4.00
CA GLN A 83 13.04 -18.96 -4.60
C GLN A 83 14.05 -19.04 -5.75
N VAL A 84 14.10 -18.02 -6.61
CA VAL A 84 15.09 -17.94 -7.70
C VAL A 84 16.50 -17.89 -7.12
N ALA A 85 16.75 -17.03 -6.12
CA ALA A 85 18.06 -16.94 -5.47
C ALA A 85 18.50 -18.28 -4.83
N LYS A 86 17.58 -18.99 -4.16
CA LYS A 86 17.86 -20.33 -3.61
C LYS A 86 18.17 -21.36 -4.68
N ALA A 87 17.42 -21.36 -5.78
CA ALA A 87 17.63 -22.28 -6.90
C ALA A 87 18.99 -22.05 -7.58
N GLU A 88 19.37 -20.79 -7.81
CA GLU A 88 20.68 -20.43 -8.35
C GLU A 88 21.81 -20.82 -7.41
N ALA A 89 21.70 -20.51 -6.12
CA ALA A 89 22.71 -20.89 -5.12
C ALA A 89 22.90 -22.42 -5.06
N LYS A 90 21.81 -23.20 -5.16
CA LYS A 90 21.88 -24.66 -5.22
C LYS A 90 22.57 -25.14 -6.50
N ARG A 91 22.27 -24.54 -7.65
CA ARG A 91 22.88 -24.87 -8.96
C ARG A 91 24.38 -24.57 -8.97
N VAL A 92 24.80 -23.44 -8.39
CA VAL A 92 26.22 -23.07 -8.27
C VAL A 92 26.96 -24.05 -7.36
N LYS A 93 26.40 -24.37 -6.17
CA LYS A 93 26.97 -25.37 -5.25
C LYS A 93 27.08 -26.76 -5.88
N GLN A 94 26.10 -27.18 -6.67
CA GLN A 94 26.14 -28.48 -7.34
C GLN A 94 27.24 -28.53 -8.43
N LYS A 95 27.34 -27.50 -9.26
CA LYS A 95 28.40 -27.40 -10.28
C LYS A 95 29.80 -27.37 -9.67
N ALA A 96 29.98 -26.71 -8.53
CA ALA A 96 31.26 -26.70 -7.81
C ALA A 96 31.66 -28.10 -7.32
N LYS A 97 30.73 -28.80 -6.65
CA LYS A 97 30.93 -30.19 -6.17
C LYS A 97 31.23 -31.18 -7.31
N GLU A 98 30.59 -31.02 -8.46
CA GLU A 98 30.84 -31.87 -9.64
C GLU A 98 32.23 -31.63 -10.25
N LYS A 99 32.72 -30.38 -10.26
CA LYS A 99 34.08 -30.05 -10.72
C LYS A 99 35.15 -30.63 -9.79
N GLU A 100 34.99 -30.49 -8.47
CA GLU A 100 35.92 -31.05 -7.48
C GLU A 100 36.02 -32.59 -7.58
N LYS A 101 34.88 -33.27 -7.71
CA LYS A 101 34.86 -34.74 -7.88
C LYS A 101 35.53 -35.22 -9.17
N LYS A 102 35.49 -34.42 -10.25
CA LYS A 102 36.18 -34.76 -11.50
C LYS A 102 37.69 -34.57 -11.39
N ALA A 103 38.15 -33.51 -10.71
CA ALA A 103 39.58 -33.25 -10.51
C ALA A 103 40.27 -34.30 -9.63
N GLN A 104 39.58 -34.85 -8.62
CA GLN A 104 40.12 -35.91 -7.75
C GLN A 104 40.20 -37.30 -8.41
N LYS A 105 39.48 -37.54 -9.51
CA LYS A 105 39.52 -38.82 -10.23
C LYS A 105 40.55 -38.86 -11.37
N SER A 106 41.13 -37.72 -11.72
CA SER A 106 42.11 -37.57 -12.80
C SER A 106 43.56 -37.43 -12.30
N ALA A 107 43.79 -37.59 -10.99
CA ALA A 107 45.10 -37.67 -10.34
C ALA A 107 45.30 -39.08 -9.79
#